data_AF-A0AAE1V4M8-F1
#
_entry.id   AF-A0AAE1V4M8-F1
#
_cell.length_a   1.000
_cell.length_b   1.000
_cell.length_c   1.000
_cell.angle_alpha   90.00
_cell.angle_beta   90.00
_cell.angle_gamma   90.00
#
_symmetry.space_group_name_H-M   'P 1'
#
loop_
_entity.id
_entity.type
_entity.pdbx_description
1 polymer ?
#
loop_
_entity_poly.entity_id
_entity_poly.type
_entity_poly.pdbx_seq_one_letter_code
_entity_poly.pdbx_strand_id
1 'polypeptide(L)'
;MASDNDATSIDSSCFDEYGTGIWKHSNGCYDCNEYGGLDLCCYYGVFWNVAVHWVSQTVFLCFEVSNCSFRSMPTTPIPEGQWHRNIEYFGESGGHLHLIGHNSDQTTEFNILQLEVDYSGWFAKYRVNLDVLPNLYPVMVNQKVNPPDDYAYTNVFSTICFLEDEKDKARLVLALPGKIVLYNLGSGMIKELADVKHASFRHFLDGARYDGFEMYKHVETLACV
;
A
#
# COMPACT_ATOMS: atom_id res chain seq x y z
N MET A 1 -20.20 10.21 58.86
CA MET A 1 -18.75 10.41 58.68
C MET A 1 -18.41 9.60 57.43
N ALA A 2 -18.41 10.20 56.24
CA ALA A 2 -17.33 11.06 55.70
C ALA A 2 -16.00 10.30 55.74
N SER A 3 -15.25 10.08 54.66
CA SER A 3 -15.13 10.88 53.42
C SER A 3 -14.23 10.15 52.39
N ASP A 4 -14.52 10.41 51.11
CA ASP A 4 -13.60 10.68 49.98
C ASP A 4 -12.62 9.59 49.48
N ASN A 5 -12.79 9.08 48.25
CA ASN A 5 -12.36 9.63 46.95
C ASN A 5 -10.83 9.64 46.78
N ASP A 6 -10.34 8.84 45.83
CA ASP A 6 -9.50 9.37 44.76
C ASP A 6 -9.59 8.49 43.52
N ALA A 7 -10.27 9.04 42.52
CA ALA A 7 -10.21 8.61 41.14
C ALA A 7 -8.93 9.22 40.55
N THR A 8 -7.91 8.41 40.30
CA THR A 8 -6.79 8.85 39.46
C THR A 8 -7.18 8.67 37.99
N SER A 9 -7.73 9.73 37.41
CA SER A 9 -7.70 9.93 35.96
C SER A 9 -6.25 10.04 35.53
N ILE A 10 -5.81 9.17 34.61
CA ILE A 10 -4.59 9.43 33.85
C ILE A 10 -5.05 9.71 32.43
N ASP A 11 -5.33 11.00 32.21
CA ASP A 11 -5.26 11.61 30.89
C ASP A 11 -3.77 11.65 30.52
N SER A 12 -3.38 11.03 29.40
CA SER A 12 -2.03 11.18 28.89
C SER A 12 -2.04 11.18 27.37
N SER A 13 -2.18 12.38 26.82
CA SER A 13 -1.88 12.70 25.43
C SER A 13 -0.46 12.21 25.07
N CYS A 14 -0.31 11.68 23.86
CA CYS A 14 0.92 11.03 23.40
C CYS A 14 1.98 11.98 22.83
N PHE A 15 1.83 13.31 22.96
CA PHE A 15 2.86 14.24 22.49
C PHE A 15 2.99 15.44 23.42
N ASP A 16 4.14 15.56 24.09
CA ASP A 16 4.68 16.83 24.56
C ASP A 16 5.47 17.45 23.40
N GLU A 17 5.06 18.62 22.94
CA GLU A 17 5.63 19.28 21.75
C GLU A 17 7.11 19.68 21.88
N TYR A 18 7.72 19.65 23.07
CA TYR A 18 9.14 19.94 23.23
C TYR A 18 9.74 19.17 24.41
N GLY A 19 10.23 17.97 24.15
CA GLY A 19 10.97 17.20 25.15
C GLY A 19 11.29 15.82 24.60
N THR A 20 12.53 15.37 24.73
CA THR A 20 12.95 14.02 24.35
C THR A 20 12.06 12.99 25.07
N GLY A 21 11.06 12.46 24.36
CA GLY A 21 10.00 11.66 24.94
C GLY A 21 10.54 10.41 25.63
N ILE A 22 9.99 10.12 26.81
CA ILE A 22 10.22 8.85 27.52
C ILE A 22 9.62 7.75 26.65
N TRP A 23 10.46 6.85 26.12
CA TRP A 23 10.02 5.66 25.41
C TRP A 23 9.03 4.88 26.31
N LYS A 24 7.78 4.77 25.87
CA LYS A 24 6.77 3.95 26.54
C LYS A 24 6.68 2.61 25.81
N HIS A 25 6.84 1.52 26.54
CA HIS A 25 6.56 0.18 26.01
C HIS A 25 5.04 0.03 25.85
N SER A 26 4.57 -0.36 24.65
CA SER A 26 3.15 -0.69 24.50
C SER A 26 2.86 -1.97 25.30
N ASN A 27 1.76 -2.00 26.04
CA ASN A 27 1.27 -3.21 26.70
C ASN A 27 0.53 -4.14 25.71
N GLY A 28 0.29 -3.68 24.48
CA GLY A 28 -0.25 -4.50 23.40
C GLY A 28 0.87 -5.26 22.71
N CYS A 29 0.90 -6.58 22.90
CA CYS A 29 1.69 -7.48 22.07
C CYS A 29 0.77 -8.06 20.99
N TYR A 30 1.14 -7.93 19.72
CA TYR A 30 0.55 -8.77 18.69
C TYR A 30 1.29 -10.10 18.65
N ASP A 31 0.56 -11.19 18.87
CA ASP A 31 1.13 -12.51 18.74
C ASP A 31 1.25 -12.89 17.26
N CYS A 32 2.45 -12.74 16.70
CA CYS A 32 2.75 -13.18 15.33
C CYS A 32 2.63 -14.70 15.14
N ASN A 33 2.52 -15.48 16.22
CA ASN A 33 2.37 -16.93 16.15
C ASN A 33 0.95 -17.38 15.78
N GLU A 34 -0.07 -16.52 15.93
CA GLU A 34 -1.45 -16.86 15.54
C GLU A 34 -1.57 -17.17 14.03
N TYR A 35 -0.60 -16.69 13.22
CA TYR A 35 -0.54 -16.91 11.77
C TYR A 35 0.71 -17.70 11.31
N GLY A 36 1.28 -18.53 12.20
CA GLY A 36 2.27 -19.54 11.81
C GLY A 36 3.73 -19.09 11.83
N GLY A 37 4.06 -18.00 12.54
CA GLY A 37 5.46 -17.59 12.77
C GLY A 37 6.22 -17.20 11.49
N LEU A 38 5.50 -16.91 10.41
CA LEU A 38 6.08 -16.31 9.21
C LEU A 38 6.57 -14.91 9.57
N ASP A 39 7.79 -14.60 9.16
CA ASP A 39 8.35 -13.26 9.25
C ASP A 39 7.36 -12.31 8.55
N LEU A 40 6.73 -11.44 9.33
CA LEU A 40 5.71 -10.52 8.85
C LEU A 40 6.40 -9.46 8.03
N CYS A 41 6.65 -9.77 6.75
CA CYS A 41 7.07 -8.80 5.74
C CYS A 41 5.89 -7.88 5.41
N CYS A 42 5.54 -7.04 6.38
CA CYS A 42 4.64 -5.93 6.19
C CYS A 42 5.29 -4.95 5.20
N TYR A 43 4.51 -4.52 4.21
CA TYR A 43 4.87 -3.37 3.39
C TYR A 43 4.97 -2.11 4.27
N TYR A 44 5.59 -1.06 3.74
CA TYR A 44 5.82 0.18 4.48
C TYR A 44 4.55 0.74 5.13
N GLY A 45 4.73 1.35 6.30
CA GLY A 45 3.63 1.91 7.08
C GLY A 45 3.02 3.15 6.40
N VAL A 46 1.69 3.21 6.33
CA VAL A 46 0.94 4.33 5.77
C VAL A 46 0.17 5.03 6.88
N PHE A 47 0.45 6.32 7.07
CA PHE A 47 -0.29 7.15 8.02
C PHE A 47 -1.60 7.63 7.40
N TRP A 48 -2.71 7.35 8.08
CA TRP A 48 -4.04 7.79 7.71
C TRP A 48 -4.96 7.75 8.93
N ASN A 49 -5.95 8.65 9.02
CA ASN A 49 -6.96 8.63 10.09
C ASN A 49 -6.38 8.45 11.53
N VAL A 50 -5.32 9.22 11.84
CA VAL A 50 -4.61 9.24 13.14
C VAL A 50 -4.01 7.87 13.53
N ALA A 51 -3.76 7.01 12.55
CA ALA A 51 -3.21 5.68 12.75
C ALA A 51 -2.16 5.33 11.68
N VAL A 52 -1.25 4.43 12.03
CA VAL A 52 -0.29 3.85 11.10
C VAL A 52 -0.80 2.48 10.68
N HIS A 53 -0.79 2.22 9.38
CA HIS A 53 -1.33 1.01 8.80
C HIS A 53 -0.24 0.23 8.10
N TRP A 54 -0.29 -1.08 8.23
CA TRP A 54 0.55 -2.00 7.49
C TRP A 54 -0.32 -3.07 6.86
N VAL A 55 0.08 -3.48 5.67
CA VAL A 55 -0.48 -4.65 5.01
C VAL A 55 0.63 -5.64 4.76
N SER A 56 0.28 -6.91 4.69
CA SER A 56 1.16 -7.98 4.26
C SER A 56 0.33 -8.95 3.43
N GLN A 57 0.98 -9.99 2.92
CA GLN A 57 0.32 -11.01 2.13
C GLN A 57 -0.74 -11.80 2.92
N THR A 58 -0.69 -11.78 4.26
CA THR A 58 -1.57 -12.58 5.15
C THR A 58 -2.33 -11.73 6.17
N VAL A 59 -1.72 -10.70 6.75
CA VAL A 59 -2.32 -9.89 7.83
C VAL A 59 -2.24 -8.40 7.58
N PHE A 60 -3.25 -7.68 8.06
CA PHE A 60 -3.39 -6.22 7.97
C PHE A 60 -3.40 -5.67 9.39
N LEU A 61 -2.58 -4.67 9.67
CA LEU A 61 -2.39 -4.10 11.00
C LEU A 61 -2.72 -2.61 11.00
N CYS A 62 -3.32 -2.14 12.09
CA CYS A 62 -3.57 -0.73 12.33
C CYS A 62 -3.16 -0.36 13.75
N PHE A 63 -2.24 0.58 13.89
CA PHE A 63 -1.78 1.14 15.16
C PHE A 63 -2.33 2.55 15.33
N GLU A 64 -3.21 2.73 16.30
CA GLU A 64 -3.74 4.02 16.68
C GLU A 64 -2.71 4.79 17.52
N VAL A 65 -2.27 5.95 17.02
CA VAL A 65 -1.17 6.71 17.63
C VAL A 65 -1.60 7.39 18.93
N SER A 66 -2.83 7.90 19.00
CA SER A 66 -3.38 8.57 20.19
C SER A 66 -3.39 7.66 21.42
N ASN A 67 -3.79 6.41 21.23
CA ASN A 67 -3.96 5.43 22.30
C ASN A 67 -2.77 4.45 22.42
N CYS A 68 -1.74 4.59 21.57
CA CYS A 68 -0.58 3.69 21.48
C CYS A 68 -0.98 2.20 21.45
N SER A 69 -2.06 1.91 20.75
CA SER A 69 -2.72 0.62 20.76
C SER A 69 -3.06 0.17 19.36
N PHE A 70 -3.43 -1.09 19.31
CA PHE A 70 -3.59 -1.84 18.09
C PHE A 70 -5.09 -2.11 17.90
N ARG A 71 -5.63 -1.73 16.75
CA ARG A 71 -7.06 -1.88 16.44
C ARG A 71 -7.27 -2.81 15.26
N SER A 72 -8.45 -3.41 15.22
CA SER A 72 -8.87 -4.25 14.10
C SER A 72 -9.00 -3.42 12.82
N MET A 73 -8.52 -3.99 11.71
CA MET A 73 -8.72 -3.49 10.36
C MET A 73 -9.21 -4.65 9.48
N PRO A 74 -10.25 -4.47 8.65
CA PRO A 74 -10.68 -5.51 7.74
C PRO A 74 -9.55 -5.88 6.76
N THR A 75 -9.42 -7.17 6.48
CA THR A 75 -8.56 -7.69 5.41
C THR A 75 -9.36 -7.85 4.12
N THR A 76 -8.67 -7.98 2.98
CA THR A 76 -9.30 -8.45 1.74
C THR A 76 -9.27 -9.98 1.67
N PRO A 77 -10.09 -10.67 0.87
CA PRO A 77 -10.00 -12.12 0.71
C PRO A 77 -8.67 -12.57 0.07
N ILE A 78 -8.15 -13.75 0.43
CA ILE A 78 -7.10 -14.41 -0.37
C ILE A 78 -7.79 -15.04 -1.59
N PRO A 79 -7.33 -14.82 -2.83
CA PRO A 79 -7.90 -15.46 -4.00
C PRO A 79 -7.91 -16.99 -3.87
N GLU A 80 -8.96 -17.63 -4.40
CA GLU A 80 -9.10 -19.08 -4.36
C GLU A 80 -7.89 -19.76 -5.04
N GLY A 81 -7.33 -20.78 -4.39
CA GLY A 81 -6.15 -21.49 -4.89
C GLY A 81 -4.80 -20.82 -4.56
N GLN A 82 -4.78 -19.68 -3.87
CA GLN A 82 -3.56 -19.02 -3.42
C GLN A 82 -3.34 -19.16 -1.90
N TRP A 83 -2.09 -19.26 -1.48
CA TRP A 83 -1.71 -19.31 -0.06
C TRP A 83 -1.64 -17.94 0.59
N HIS A 84 -1.48 -16.89 -0.22
CA HIS A 84 -1.28 -15.53 0.24
C HIS A 84 -1.74 -14.54 -0.83
N ARG A 85 -2.07 -13.30 -0.43
CA ARG A 85 -2.37 -12.21 -1.37
C ARG A 85 -1.08 -11.66 -1.96
N ASN A 86 -1.13 -11.19 -3.19
CA ASN A 86 -0.04 -10.40 -3.75
C ASN A 86 -0.49 -8.94 -3.82
N ILE A 87 0.22 -8.06 -3.11
CA ILE A 87 -0.13 -6.65 -2.98
C ILE A 87 0.82 -5.86 -3.89
N GLU A 88 0.21 -5.10 -4.79
CA GLU A 88 0.91 -4.28 -5.77
C GLU A 88 1.13 -2.86 -5.25
N TYR A 89 0.14 -2.30 -4.56
CA TYR A 89 0.23 -0.96 -3.99
C TYR A 89 -0.60 -0.85 -2.71
N PHE A 90 -0.07 -0.12 -1.73
CA PHE A 90 -0.77 0.29 -0.53
C PHE A 90 -0.35 1.71 -0.17
N GLY A 91 -1.30 2.64 -0.07
CA GLY A 91 -0.97 4.05 0.14
C GLY A 91 -2.16 4.95 0.41
N GLU A 92 -1.87 6.15 0.91
CA GLU A 92 -2.84 7.22 1.13
C GLU A 92 -2.89 8.13 -0.10
N SER A 93 -4.10 8.42 -0.55
CA SER A 93 -4.35 9.47 -1.52
C SER A 93 -5.77 10.02 -1.34
N GLY A 94 -5.95 11.31 -1.59
CA GLY A 94 -7.26 11.96 -1.49
C GLY A 94 -7.88 11.92 -0.09
N GLY A 95 -7.09 11.71 0.97
CA GLY A 95 -7.62 11.54 2.32
C GLY A 95 -8.17 10.14 2.60
N HIS A 96 -7.83 9.14 1.79
CA HIS A 96 -8.29 7.76 1.93
C HIS A 96 -7.15 6.74 1.74
N LEU A 97 -7.27 5.59 2.41
CA LEU A 97 -6.40 4.45 2.17
C LEU A 97 -6.85 3.63 0.96
N HIS A 98 -5.87 3.31 0.13
CA HIS A 98 -6.07 2.57 -1.10
C HIS A 98 -5.19 1.32 -1.15
N LEU A 99 -5.72 0.26 -1.75
CA LEU A 99 -5.05 -1.01 -1.95
C LEU A 99 -5.24 -1.49 -3.39
N ILE A 100 -4.17 -1.94 -4.02
CA ILE A 100 -4.21 -2.63 -5.31
C ILE A 100 -3.63 -4.02 -5.11
N GLY A 101 -4.46 -5.03 -5.36
CA GLY A 101 -4.05 -6.42 -5.37
C GLY A 101 -3.57 -6.84 -6.75
N HIS A 102 -2.78 -7.91 -6.77
CA HIS A 102 -2.31 -8.53 -7.98
C HIS A 102 -3.21 -9.73 -8.34
N ASN A 103 -3.67 -9.83 -9.58
CA ASN A 103 -4.40 -11.01 -10.06
C ASN A 103 -3.40 -12.11 -10.45
N SER A 104 -3.69 -13.39 -10.22
CA SER A 104 -2.75 -14.50 -10.51
C SER A 104 -2.17 -14.52 -11.93
N ASP A 105 -2.79 -13.83 -12.89
CA ASP A 105 -2.45 -13.78 -14.31
C ASP A 105 -1.75 -12.48 -14.77
N GLN A 106 -1.49 -11.51 -13.87
CA GLN A 106 -1.08 -10.13 -14.22
C GLN A 106 -1.85 -9.58 -15.42
N THR A 107 -3.17 -9.73 -15.36
CA THR A 107 -4.03 -9.03 -16.30
C THR A 107 -3.78 -7.53 -16.22
N THR A 108 -3.98 -6.87 -17.35
CA THR A 108 -4.05 -5.42 -17.47
C THR A 108 -5.30 -4.84 -16.83
N GLU A 109 -6.17 -5.67 -16.23
CA GLU A 109 -7.41 -5.24 -15.58
C GLU A 109 -7.39 -5.58 -14.08
N PHE A 110 -7.61 -4.57 -13.24
CA PHE A 110 -7.64 -4.74 -11.79
C PHE A 110 -8.49 -3.65 -11.12
N ASN A 111 -8.82 -3.87 -9.85
CA ASN A 111 -9.55 -2.89 -9.04
C ASN A 111 -8.61 -2.14 -8.12
N ILE A 112 -8.88 -0.85 -7.92
CA ILE A 112 -8.35 -0.06 -6.82
C ILE A 112 -9.40 -0.08 -5.72
N LEU A 113 -9.02 -0.65 -4.58
CA LEU A 113 -9.89 -0.74 -3.41
C LEU A 113 -9.65 0.48 -2.51
N GLN A 114 -10.71 0.99 -1.91
CA GLN A 114 -10.66 1.99 -0.84
C GLN A 114 -11.17 1.37 0.47
N LEU A 115 -10.51 1.70 1.57
CA LEU A 115 -11.01 1.38 2.91
C LEU A 115 -12.02 2.43 3.36
N GLU A 116 -13.17 1.99 3.84
CA GLU A 116 -14.16 2.89 4.45
C GLU A 116 -13.59 3.59 5.69
N VAL A 117 -13.97 4.85 5.91
CA VAL A 117 -13.47 5.70 7.00
C VAL A 117 -13.78 5.09 8.39
N ASP A 118 -14.89 4.36 8.49
CA ASP A 118 -15.34 3.66 9.68
C ASP A 118 -14.74 2.26 9.85
N TYR A 119 -13.81 1.85 8.97
CA TYR A 119 -13.21 0.52 8.92
C TYR A 119 -14.21 -0.62 8.69
N SER A 120 -15.39 -0.35 8.15
CA SER A 120 -16.41 -1.39 7.89
C SER A 120 -15.99 -2.40 6.81
N GLY A 121 -15.17 -1.99 5.84
CA GLY A 121 -14.69 -2.88 4.81
C GLY A 121 -13.93 -2.19 3.68
N TRP A 122 -13.38 -3.02 2.78
CA TRP A 122 -12.79 -2.58 1.52
C TRP A 122 -13.84 -2.65 0.41
N PHE A 123 -13.94 -1.60 -0.40
CA PHE A 123 -14.79 -1.59 -1.59
C PHE A 123 -14.01 -1.22 -2.84
N ALA A 124 -14.43 -1.72 -4.00
CA ALA A 124 -13.84 -1.35 -5.28
C ALA A 124 -14.30 0.05 -5.69
N LYS A 125 -13.38 1.01 -5.66
CA LYS A 125 -13.65 2.41 -6.05
C LYS A 125 -13.46 2.64 -7.54
N TYR A 126 -12.38 2.07 -8.10
CA TYR A 126 -12.07 2.17 -9.51
C TYR A 126 -11.79 0.80 -10.11
N ARG A 127 -12.28 0.58 -11.34
CA ARG A 127 -11.84 -0.50 -12.21
C ARG A 127 -10.89 0.07 -13.25
N VAL A 128 -9.69 -0.46 -13.29
CA VAL A 128 -8.62 -0.03 -14.19
C VAL A 128 -8.51 -1.05 -15.30
N ASN A 129 -8.39 -0.58 -16.54
CA ASN A 129 -8.04 -1.39 -17.70
C ASN A 129 -6.84 -0.72 -18.40
N LEU A 130 -5.77 -1.49 -18.57
CA LEU A 130 -4.50 -1.09 -19.18
C LEU A 130 -4.22 -1.84 -20.50
N ASP A 131 -5.22 -2.43 -21.15
CA ASP A 131 -5.09 -3.28 -22.35
C ASP A 131 -4.39 -2.58 -23.53
N VAL A 132 -4.39 -1.24 -23.51
CA VAL A 132 -3.69 -0.43 -24.50
C VAL A 132 -2.17 -0.44 -24.31
N LEU A 133 -1.67 -0.64 -23.08
CA LEU A 133 -0.24 -0.54 -22.78
C LEU A 133 0.60 -1.60 -23.48
N PRO A 134 0.23 -2.89 -23.53
CA PRO A 134 0.99 -3.90 -24.27
C PRO A 134 1.23 -3.55 -25.75
N ASN A 135 0.27 -2.88 -26.38
CA ASN A 135 0.39 -2.46 -27.78
C ASN A 135 1.30 -1.24 -27.95
N LEU A 136 1.23 -0.28 -27.02
CA LEU A 136 2.06 0.93 -27.05
C LEU A 136 3.49 0.68 -26.58
N TYR A 137 3.66 -0.26 -25.64
CA TYR A 137 4.92 -0.62 -25.02
C TYR A 137 5.16 -2.13 -25.09
N PRO A 138 5.40 -2.71 -26.28
CA PRO A 138 5.56 -4.16 -26.44
C PRO A 138 6.68 -4.78 -25.60
N VAL A 139 7.63 -3.96 -25.13
CA VAL A 139 8.68 -4.36 -24.19
C VAL A 139 8.13 -4.87 -22.85
N MET A 140 6.91 -4.50 -22.46
CA MET A 140 6.25 -5.00 -21.26
C MET A 140 5.67 -6.41 -21.42
N VAL A 141 5.52 -6.91 -22.66
CA VAL A 141 4.96 -8.23 -22.93
C VAL A 141 6.07 -9.27 -22.79
N ASN A 142 5.81 -10.31 -21.99
CA ASN A 142 6.72 -11.41 -21.63
C ASN A 142 7.72 -11.80 -22.76
N GLN A 143 8.91 -11.19 -22.73
CA GLN A 143 10.01 -11.56 -23.61
C GLN A 143 10.69 -12.80 -23.03
N LYS A 144 10.25 -13.97 -23.52
CA LYS A 144 10.83 -15.31 -23.32
C LYS A 144 12.19 -15.34 -22.60
N VAL A 145 12.16 -15.50 -21.27
CA VAL A 145 13.20 -16.23 -20.53
C VAL A 145 12.47 -17.01 -19.44
N ASN A 146 11.94 -18.20 -19.82
CA ASN A 146 11.33 -19.23 -18.98
C ASN A 146 11.18 -18.88 -17.49
N PRO A 147 10.11 -18.16 -17.08
CA PRO A 147 9.70 -18.21 -15.69
C PRO A 147 9.34 -19.66 -15.34
N PRO A 148 9.57 -20.13 -14.10
CA PRO A 148 9.01 -21.39 -13.63
C PRO A 148 7.52 -21.45 -13.98
N ASP A 149 6.99 -22.63 -14.32
CA ASP A 149 5.60 -22.80 -14.79
C ASP A 149 4.54 -22.20 -13.84
N ASP A 150 4.91 -21.96 -12.57
CA ASP A 150 4.06 -21.35 -11.54
C ASP A 150 3.95 -19.80 -11.61
N TYR A 151 4.77 -19.10 -12.41
CA TYR A 151 4.88 -17.62 -12.37
C TYR A 151 5.00 -16.96 -13.76
N ALA A 152 4.25 -17.47 -14.74
CA ALA A 152 4.24 -16.93 -16.10
C ALA A 152 3.37 -15.68 -16.24
N TYR A 153 3.91 -14.54 -15.84
CA TYR A 153 3.23 -13.25 -16.02
C TYR A 153 3.22 -12.80 -17.48
N THR A 154 2.07 -12.32 -17.94
CA THR A 154 1.89 -11.89 -19.35
C THR A 154 2.44 -10.50 -19.60
N ASN A 155 2.27 -9.59 -18.62
CA ASN A 155 2.68 -8.20 -18.69
C ASN A 155 3.55 -7.81 -17.49
N VAL A 156 4.60 -7.03 -17.74
CA VAL A 156 5.55 -6.55 -16.73
C VAL A 156 5.33 -5.07 -16.48
N PHE A 157 4.76 -4.73 -15.33
CA PHE A 157 4.66 -3.36 -14.84
C PHE A 157 4.64 -3.34 -13.31
N SER A 158 4.82 -2.15 -12.72
CA SER A 158 4.57 -1.94 -11.29
C SER A 158 3.84 -0.63 -11.03
N THR A 159 2.96 -0.60 -10.03
CA THR A 159 2.30 0.64 -9.60
C THR A 159 3.18 1.36 -8.59
N ILE A 160 3.73 2.51 -9.01
CA ILE A 160 4.54 3.37 -8.13
C ILE A 160 3.63 4.12 -7.16
N CYS A 161 2.57 4.73 -7.69
CA CYS A 161 1.74 5.64 -6.93
C CYS A 161 0.33 5.71 -7.52
N PHE A 162 -0.66 5.76 -6.63
CA PHE A 162 -2.02 6.15 -6.96
C PHE A 162 -2.26 7.59 -6.48
N LEU A 163 -2.77 8.42 -7.37
CA LEU A 163 -3.02 9.84 -7.14
C LEU A 163 -4.49 10.15 -7.38
N GLU A 164 -5.13 10.69 -6.36
CA GLU A 164 -6.50 11.17 -6.35
C GLU A 164 -6.49 12.60 -5.81
N ASP A 165 -7.12 13.52 -6.55
CA ASP A 165 -7.29 14.90 -6.13
C ASP A 165 -8.73 15.18 -5.69
N GLU A 166 -8.98 16.37 -5.15
CA GLU A 166 -10.29 16.80 -4.63
C GLU A 166 -11.43 16.78 -5.66
N LYS A 167 -11.13 16.58 -6.94
CA LYS A 167 -12.12 16.48 -8.03
C LYS A 167 -12.23 15.05 -8.56
N ASP A 168 -11.84 14.07 -7.74
CA ASP A 168 -11.81 12.65 -8.06
C ASP A 168 -11.03 12.33 -9.35
N LYS A 169 -10.02 13.15 -9.71
CA LYS A 169 -9.19 12.88 -10.89
C LYS A 169 -8.12 11.87 -10.54
N ALA A 170 -8.55 10.61 -10.56
CA ALA A 170 -7.73 9.46 -10.31
C ALA A 170 -6.69 9.23 -11.43
N ARG A 171 -5.44 9.01 -11.03
CA ARG A 171 -4.29 8.75 -11.89
C ARG A 171 -3.42 7.66 -11.27
N LEU A 172 -2.77 6.88 -12.13
CA LEU A 172 -1.76 5.91 -11.74
C LEU A 172 -0.41 6.32 -12.31
N VAL A 173 0.62 6.26 -11.49
CA VAL A 173 2.01 6.29 -11.96
C VAL A 173 2.48 4.85 -12.04
N LEU A 174 2.79 4.42 -13.27
CA LEU A 174 3.19 3.06 -13.59
C LEU A 174 4.64 3.05 -14.03
N ALA A 175 5.36 2.05 -13.56
CA ALA A 175 6.70 1.73 -14.02
C ALA A 175 6.62 0.59 -15.03
N LEU A 176 7.11 0.82 -16.24
CA LEU A 176 7.22 -0.14 -17.34
C LEU A 176 8.71 -0.36 -17.65
N PRO A 177 9.10 -1.50 -18.26
CA PRO A 177 10.43 -1.65 -18.84
C PRO A 177 10.86 -0.44 -19.67
N GLY A 178 11.80 0.32 -19.14
CA GLY A 178 12.39 1.47 -19.81
C GLY A 178 11.70 2.82 -19.56
N LYS A 179 10.52 2.85 -18.93
CA LYS A 179 9.68 4.07 -18.83
C LYS A 179 8.88 4.17 -17.54
N ILE A 180 8.64 5.41 -17.11
CA ILE A 180 7.60 5.74 -16.13
C ILE A 180 6.51 6.50 -16.87
N VAL A 181 5.27 6.07 -16.71
CA VAL A 181 4.10 6.66 -17.35
C VAL A 181 3.04 7.05 -16.33
N LEU A 182 2.31 8.12 -16.61
CA LEU A 182 1.12 8.53 -15.89
C LEU A 182 -0.11 8.11 -16.71
N TYR A 183 -0.96 7.28 -16.12
CA TYR A 183 -2.24 6.89 -16.69
C TYR A 183 -3.38 7.65 -16.00
N ASN A 184 -4.23 8.32 -16.77
CA ASN A 184 -5.41 9.00 -16.24
C ASN A 184 -6.64 8.09 -16.36
N LEU A 185 -7.25 7.74 -15.22
CA LEU A 185 -8.35 6.76 -15.20
C LEU A 185 -9.62 7.28 -15.85
N GLY A 186 -9.89 8.59 -15.77
CA GLY A 186 -11.12 9.18 -16.32
C GLY A 186 -11.10 9.37 -17.84
N SER A 187 -9.92 9.63 -18.42
CA SER A 187 -9.77 9.88 -19.87
C SER A 187 -9.10 8.74 -20.63
N GLY A 188 -8.49 7.78 -19.94
CA GLY A 188 -7.65 6.75 -20.55
C GLY A 188 -6.35 7.29 -21.17
N MET A 189 -6.03 8.57 -20.99
CA MET A 189 -4.83 9.17 -21.56
C MET A 189 -3.57 8.72 -20.81
N ILE A 190 -2.51 8.48 -21.59
CA ILE A 190 -1.19 8.11 -21.10
C ILE A 190 -0.24 9.27 -21.37
N LYS A 191 0.56 9.63 -20.37
CA LYS A 191 1.64 10.61 -20.49
C LYS A 191 2.95 9.99 -20.01
N GLU A 192 3.97 10.00 -20.85
CA GLU A 192 5.32 9.61 -20.43
C GLU A 192 5.91 10.66 -19.48
N LEU A 193 6.47 10.20 -18.36
CA LEU A 193 7.07 11.06 -17.36
C LEU A 193 8.60 11.01 -17.41
N ALA A 194 9.18 9.82 -17.60
CA ALA A 194 10.63 9.63 -17.63
C ALA A 194 11.02 8.34 -18.36
N ASP A 195 12.23 8.33 -18.93
CA ASP A 195 12.92 7.11 -19.33
C ASP A 195 13.75 6.58 -18.17
N VAL A 196 13.78 5.25 -17.99
CA VAL A 196 14.52 4.61 -16.90
C VAL A 196 15.42 3.51 -17.46
N LYS A 197 16.67 3.44 -17.01
CA LYS A 197 17.61 2.42 -17.49
C LYS A 197 17.21 1.02 -17.01
N HIS A 198 17.43 0.02 -17.86
CA HIS A 198 17.09 -1.39 -17.61
C HIS A 198 17.81 -2.00 -16.38
N ALA A 199 18.89 -1.39 -15.89
CA ALA A 199 19.64 -1.87 -14.73
C ALA A 199 18.90 -1.71 -13.39
N SER A 200 17.72 -1.09 -13.38
CA SER A 200 16.89 -0.87 -12.18
C SER A 200 15.86 -1.99 -11.92
N PHE A 201 15.86 -3.05 -12.72
CA PHE A 201 14.98 -4.21 -12.54
C PHE A 201 15.66 -5.31 -11.74
N ARG A 202 15.01 -5.79 -10.68
CA ARG A 202 15.34 -7.09 -10.08
C ARG A 202 14.25 -8.10 -10.45
N HIS A 203 14.69 -9.31 -10.81
CA HIS A 203 13.80 -10.45 -10.96
C HIS A 203 13.42 -10.93 -9.56
N PHE A 204 12.17 -10.72 -9.18
CA PHE A 204 11.58 -11.39 -8.03
C PHE A 204 11.05 -12.76 -8.47
N LEU A 205 10.81 -13.65 -7.49
CA LEU A 205 10.09 -14.90 -7.72
C LEU A 205 8.74 -14.63 -8.42
N ASP A 206 8.16 -13.44 -8.17
CA ASP A 206 6.94 -12.92 -8.78
C ASP A 206 7.18 -11.93 -9.94
N GLY A 207 8.27 -12.08 -10.70
CA GLY A 207 8.53 -11.32 -11.94
C GLY A 207 9.49 -10.13 -11.79
N ALA A 208 9.87 -9.52 -12.92
CA ALA A 208 10.78 -8.37 -12.95
C ALA A 208 10.05 -7.11 -12.44
N ARG A 209 10.48 -6.55 -11.31
CA ARG A 209 9.92 -5.32 -10.74
C ARG A 209 11.00 -4.25 -10.61
N TYR A 210 10.59 -2.98 -10.64
CA TYR A 210 11.46 -1.90 -10.18
C TYR A 210 11.71 -2.04 -8.68
N ASP A 211 12.91 -1.70 -8.24
CA ASP A 211 13.30 -1.61 -6.82
C ASP A 211 12.59 -0.39 -6.18
N GLY A 212 11.25 -0.43 -6.13
CA GLY A 212 10.38 0.65 -5.69
C GLY A 212 9.97 0.52 -4.23
N PHE A 213 10.62 -0.35 -3.47
CA PHE A 213 10.34 -0.51 -2.05
C PHE A 213 10.51 0.84 -1.31
N GLU A 214 11.36 1.76 -1.76
CA GLU A 214 11.62 3.01 -1.06
C GLU A 214 11.11 4.27 -1.79
N MET A 215 9.91 4.21 -2.40
CA MET A 215 9.29 5.40 -3.01
C MET A 215 8.34 6.09 -2.03
N TYR A 216 8.78 7.25 -1.49
CA TYR A 216 8.01 8.02 -0.52
C TYR A 216 7.28 9.20 -1.18
N LYS A 217 6.05 9.45 -0.75
CA LYS A 217 5.37 10.72 -1.00
C LYS A 217 6.20 11.81 -0.33
N HIS A 218 6.78 12.71 -1.12
CA HIS A 218 7.43 13.88 -0.56
C HIS A 218 6.37 14.75 0.13
N VAL A 219 6.58 15.01 1.41
CA VAL A 219 5.78 15.98 2.17
C VAL A 219 6.68 17.18 2.38
N GLU A 220 6.36 18.30 1.74
CA GLU A 220 7.01 19.58 2.05
C GLU A 220 6.66 19.94 3.50
N THR A 221 7.66 19.90 4.38
CA THR A 221 7.50 20.43 5.72
C THR A 221 7.60 21.95 5.64
N LEU A 222 6.53 22.64 6.01
CA LEU A 222 6.56 24.08 6.31
C LEU A 222 7.30 24.30 7.63
N ALA A 223 8.58 23.94 7.69
CA ALA A 223 9.44 24.40 8.77
C ALA A 223 9.68 25.90 8.54
N CYS A 224 8.98 26.73 9.33
CA CYS A 224 9.31 28.15 9.44
C CYS A 224 10.72 28.26 10.02
N VAL A 225 11.64 28.90 9.30
CA VAL A 225 12.99 29.26 9.80
C VAL A 225 12.91 30.56 10.58
#